data_AF-A0A2E7UWD3-F1
#
_entry.id   AF-A0A2E7UWD3-F1
#
_cell.length_a   1.000
_cell.length_b   1.000
_cell.length_c   1.000
_cell.angle_alpha   90.00
_cell.angle_beta   90.00
_cell.angle_gamma   90.00
#
_symmetry.space_group_name_H-M   'P 1'
#
loop_
_entity.id
_entity.type
_entity.pdbx_description
1 polymer ?
#
loop_
_entity_poly.entity_id
_entity_poly.type
_entity_poly.pdbx_seq_one_letter_code
_entity_poly.pdbx_strand_id
1 'polypeptide(L)'
;MWLCGLAFTTIGCSGGTFAEVKGSVEGLKINANAYFFGGPSIVFTDHESECLDMSWVKRGSSFESGAEAPTDYNQNALLFTYADDSVVAENISVAGESLVTAHVISVQGGSLAVYEAVDGYIDVTEISKKDHAIGEFDLTFENGSLSGSFEVESCNNLKAGG
;
A
#
# COMPACT_ATOMS: atom_id res chain seq x y z
N MET A 1 -26.08 -18.99 37.49
CA MET A 1 -24.95 -18.18 37.99
C MET A 1 -23.70 -18.99 37.76
N TRP A 2 -22.68 -18.38 37.14
CA TRP A 2 -21.41 -18.97 36.72
C TRP A 2 -21.45 -19.98 35.57
N LEU A 3 -21.25 -19.48 34.36
CA LEU A 3 -20.53 -20.21 33.31
C LEU A 3 -19.28 -19.39 33.01
N CYS A 4 -18.17 -19.89 33.56
CA CYS A 4 -16.83 -19.50 33.17
C CYS A 4 -16.64 -20.00 31.72
N GLY A 5 -16.64 -19.09 30.76
CA GLY A 5 -16.71 -19.44 29.34
C GLY A 5 -16.44 -18.24 28.44
N LEU A 6 -15.44 -17.45 28.77
CA LEU A 6 -14.81 -16.56 27.81
C LEU A 6 -13.38 -17.04 27.66
N ALA A 7 -13.22 -17.92 26.67
CA ALA A 7 -11.92 -18.23 26.10
C ALA A 7 -11.34 -16.90 25.61
N PHE A 8 -10.42 -16.36 26.40
CA PHE A 8 -9.43 -15.40 25.96
C PHE A 8 -8.62 -16.10 24.85
N THR A 9 -9.09 -16.02 23.61
CA THR A 9 -8.20 -16.13 22.46
C THR A 9 -7.44 -14.81 22.39
N THR A 10 -6.41 -14.69 23.22
CA THR A 10 -5.27 -13.82 22.91
C THR A 10 -4.61 -14.45 21.67
N ILE A 11 -5.14 -14.10 20.49
CA ILE A 11 -4.39 -14.25 19.25
C ILE A 11 -3.12 -13.44 19.49
N GLY A 12 -1.98 -14.12 19.45
CA GLY A 12 -0.70 -13.54 19.81
C GLY A 12 -0.47 -12.24 19.06
N CYS A 13 -0.14 -11.17 19.79
CA CYS A 13 0.59 -10.04 19.25
C CYS A 13 1.99 -10.53 18.82
N SER A 14 2.08 -11.23 17.69
CA SER A 14 3.33 -11.31 16.94
C SER A 14 3.39 -10.03 16.10
N GLY A 15 4.24 -9.10 16.51
CA GLY A 15 4.45 -7.81 15.84
C GLY A 15 5.11 -8.00 14.48
N GLY A 16 4.29 -8.29 13.48
CA GLY A 16 4.64 -8.25 12.07
C GLY A 16 3.67 -7.30 11.37
N THR A 17 4.21 -6.49 10.45
CA THR A 17 3.43 -5.71 9.49
C THR A 17 2.38 -6.58 8.83
N PHE A 18 1.14 -6.09 8.74
CA PHE A 18 0.07 -6.76 8.00
C PHE A 18 -0.55 -5.78 7.00
N ALA A 19 -0.91 -6.28 5.82
CA ALA A 19 -1.89 -5.61 4.97
C ALA A 19 -2.92 -6.63 4.52
N GLU A 20 -4.17 -6.21 4.59
CA GLU A 20 -5.26 -6.92 3.96
C GLU A 20 -5.78 -6.05 2.82
N VAL A 21 -5.81 -6.58 1.60
CA VAL A 21 -6.42 -5.92 0.46
C VAL A 21 -7.51 -6.84 -0.10
N LYS A 22 -8.73 -6.33 -0.12
CA LYS A 22 -9.94 -6.98 -0.61
C LYS A 22 -10.40 -6.31 -1.89
N GLY A 23 -11.09 -7.09 -2.74
CA GLY A 23 -11.63 -6.60 -4.00
C GLY A 23 -10.76 -6.92 -5.21
N SER A 24 -11.00 -6.19 -6.29
CA SER A 24 -10.26 -6.32 -7.54
C SER A 24 -10.48 -5.12 -8.46
N VAL A 25 -9.50 -4.82 -9.31
CA VAL A 25 -9.58 -3.81 -10.38
C VAL A 25 -9.27 -4.50 -11.69
N GLU A 26 -10.14 -4.40 -12.69
CA GLU A 26 -9.96 -5.12 -13.98
C GLU A 26 -9.78 -6.64 -13.79
N GLY A 27 -10.38 -7.20 -12.73
CA GLY A 27 -10.19 -8.60 -12.34
C GLY A 27 -8.84 -8.93 -11.69
N LEU A 28 -7.93 -7.97 -11.58
CA LEU A 28 -6.66 -8.10 -10.86
C LEU A 28 -6.90 -8.07 -9.35
N LYS A 29 -6.28 -9.00 -8.64
CA LYS A 29 -6.27 -9.04 -7.17
C LYS A 29 -4.88 -8.73 -6.67
N ILE A 30 -4.81 -8.02 -5.55
CA ILE A 30 -3.56 -7.72 -4.88
C ILE A 30 -3.52 -8.57 -3.61
N ASN A 31 -2.74 -9.66 -3.65
CA ASN A 31 -2.47 -10.46 -2.46
C ASN A 31 -1.33 -9.77 -1.70
N ALA A 32 -1.66 -8.76 -0.91
CA ALA A 32 -0.67 -7.80 -0.43
C ALA A 32 0.33 -8.40 0.56
N ASN A 33 1.61 -8.33 0.18
CA ASN A 33 2.68 -8.03 1.11
C ASN A 33 2.78 -6.49 1.23
N ALA A 34 2.84 -5.99 2.46
CA ALA A 34 2.78 -4.56 2.74
C ALA A 34 4.19 -3.97 2.88
N TYR A 35 4.49 -2.89 2.18
CA TYR A 35 5.77 -2.20 2.30
C TYR A 35 5.53 -0.69 2.45
N PHE A 36 5.93 -0.09 3.58
CA PHE A 36 5.91 1.38 3.70
C PHE A 36 7.21 1.93 3.14
N PHE A 37 7.18 2.74 2.09
CA PHE A 37 8.39 3.38 1.60
C PHE A 37 8.49 4.76 2.22
N GLY A 38 9.41 4.94 3.19
CA GLY A 38 9.61 6.25 3.83
C GLY A 38 9.75 7.37 2.80
N GLY A 39 8.88 8.37 2.92
CA GLY A 39 8.63 9.44 1.94
C GLY A 39 7.11 9.71 1.80
N PRO A 40 6.66 10.21 0.65
CA PRO A 40 5.26 10.56 0.40
C PRO A 40 4.45 9.38 -0.16
N SER A 41 4.82 8.12 0.13
CA SER A 41 4.21 6.97 -0.55
C SER A 41 3.94 5.76 0.36
N ILE A 42 2.80 5.10 0.14
CA ILE A 42 2.47 3.80 0.72
C ILE A 42 2.29 2.82 -0.43
N VAL A 43 2.93 1.64 -0.38
CA VAL A 43 2.83 0.64 -1.45
C VAL A 43 2.49 -0.75 -0.92
N PHE A 44 1.55 -1.40 -1.58
CA PHE A 44 1.15 -2.79 -1.33
C PHE A 44 1.46 -3.58 -2.59
N THR A 45 2.17 -4.70 -2.51
CA THR A 45 2.52 -5.50 -3.70
C THR A 45 2.35 -6.99 -3.44
N ASP A 46 1.99 -7.76 -4.47
CA ASP A 46 1.93 -9.22 -4.40
C ASP A 46 3.31 -9.90 -4.56
N HIS A 47 4.37 -9.12 -4.79
CA HIS A 47 5.74 -9.59 -4.88
C HIS A 47 6.52 -9.36 -3.58
N GLU A 48 7.21 -10.38 -3.09
CA GLU A 48 8.15 -10.22 -1.97
C GLU A 48 9.39 -9.45 -2.46
N SER A 49 9.57 -8.23 -1.95
CA SER A 49 10.62 -7.30 -2.40
C SER A 49 11.48 -6.84 -1.22
N GLU A 50 12.78 -6.63 -1.45
CA GLU A 50 13.60 -5.87 -0.49
C GLU A 50 13.38 -4.36 -0.69
N CYS A 51 13.74 -3.53 0.31
CA CYS A 51 13.64 -2.06 0.20
C CYS A 51 14.36 -1.50 -1.03
N LEU A 52 15.46 -2.14 -1.48
CA LEU A 52 16.22 -1.73 -2.66
C LEU A 52 15.44 -1.97 -3.96
N ASP A 53 14.69 -3.07 -4.03
CA ASP A 53 13.89 -3.44 -5.20
C ASP A 53 12.72 -2.47 -5.40
N MET A 54 12.25 -1.83 -4.32
CA MET A 54 11.18 -0.83 -4.34
C MET A 54 11.65 0.60 -4.65
N SER A 55 12.91 0.78 -5.07
CA SER A 55 13.47 2.11 -5.40
C SER A 55 12.75 2.83 -6.55
N TRP A 56 11.97 2.11 -7.36
CA TRP A 56 11.15 2.67 -8.43
C TRP A 56 10.03 3.59 -7.91
N VAL A 57 9.55 3.38 -6.67
CA VAL A 57 8.51 4.23 -6.03
C VAL A 57 8.97 5.69 -5.92
N LYS A 58 10.26 5.91 -5.58
CA LYS A 58 10.86 7.26 -5.50
C LYS A 58 11.12 7.91 -6.86
N ARG A 59 11.06 7.16 -7.95
CA ARG A 59 11.37 7.67 -9.31
C ARG A 59 10.15 8.29 -10.00
N GLY A 60 8.93 8.00 -9.52
CA GLY A 60 7.69 8.76 -9.73
C GLY A 60 7.47 9.42 -11.09
N SER A 61 7.82 8.78 -12.21
CA SER A 61 7.69 9.46 -13.52
C SER A 61 7.63 8.52 -14.73
N SER A 62 8.35 7.40 -14.71
CA SER A 62 8.39 6.49 -15.86
C SER A 62 7.12 5.64 -16.02
N PHE A 63 6.50 5.23 -14.90
CA PHE A 63 5.26 4.44 -14.95
C PHE A 63 4.00 5.31 -15.06
N GLU A 64 4.01 6.52 -14.50
CA GLU A 64 2.87 7.45 -14.57
C GLU A 64 2.59 7.92 -16.00
N SER A 65 3.63 7.99 -16.83
CA SER A 65 3.52 8.27 -18.28
C SER A 65 3.23 7.02 -19.13
N GLY A 66 3.09 5.84 -18.51
CA GLY A 66 2.85 4.57 -19.20
C GLY A 66 4.00 4.10 -20.09
N ALA A 67 5.19 4.70 -19.96
CA ALA A 67 6.28 4.54 -20.93
C ALA A 67 7.11 3.27 -20.70
N GLU A 68 7.42 2.94 -19.44
CA GLU A 68 8.28 1.82 -19.09
C GLU A 68 7.81 1.15 -17.81
N ALA A 69 7.75 -0.19 -17.82
CA ALA A 69 7.46 -0.95 -16.61
C ALA A 69 8.51 -0.63 -15.53
N PRO A 70 8.09 -0.37 -14.27
CA PRO A 70 9.01 -0.01 -13.20
C PRO A 70 9.95 -1.17 -12.80
N THR A 71 9.61 -2.39 -13.20
CA THR A 71 10.32 -3.64 -12.89
C THR A 71 10.30 -4.58 -14.09
N ASP A 72 11.23 -5.55 -14.12
CA ASP A 72 11.33 -6.59 -15.14
C ASP A 72 10.61 -7.90 -14.78
N TYR A 73 10.16 -8.02 -13.53
CA TYR A 73 9.34 -9.11 -13.02
C TYR A 73 7.85 -8.77 -12.98
N ASN A 74 7.02 -9.82 -12.97
CA ASN A 74 5.58 -9.68 -12.84
C ASN A 74 5.19 -9.29 -11.42
N GLN A 75 4.32 -8.28 -11.28
CA GLN A 75 3.76 -7.87 -10.00
C GLN A 75 2.46 -7.09 -10.20
N ASN A 76 1.61 -7.08 -9.16
CA ASN A 76 0.54 -6.12 -9.00
C ASN A 76 0.79 -5.32 -7.73
N ALA A 77 0.78 -3.99 -7.85
CA ALA A 77 0.98 -3.09 -6.74
C ALA A 77 -0.17 -2.06 -6.63
N LEU A 78 -0.54 -1.70 -5.40
CA LEU A 78 -1.34 -0.52 -5.08
C LEU A 78 -0.40 0.53 -4.48
N LEU A 79 -0.31 1.68 -5.12
CA LEU A 79 0.55 2.79 -4.73
C LEU A 79 -0.31 4.00 -4.37
N PHE A 80 -0.16 4.49 -3.14
CA PHE A 80 -0.63 5.81 -2.73
C PHE A 80 0.52 6.81 -2.82
N THR A 81 0.27 7.98 -3.41
CA THR A 81 1.25 9.08 -3.51
C THR A 81 0.66 10.35 -2.93
N TYR A 82 1.29 10.88 -1.90
CA TYR A 82 0.93 12.11 -1.20
C TYR A 82 1.59 13.32 -1.90
N ALA A 83 0.89 14.45 -1.93
CA ALA A 83 1.42 15.72 -2.43
C ALA A 83 2.42 16.35 -1.46
N ASP A 84 2.28 16.06 -0.16
CA ASP A 84 3.23 16.45 0.88
C ASP A 84 4.50 15.59 0.81
N ASP A 85 5.62 16.07 1.36
CA ASP A 85 6.90 15.36 1.40
C ASP A 85 6.87 14.06 2.26
N SER A 86 5.78 13.85 3.01
CA SER A 86 5.61 12.73 3.94
C SER A 86 4.15 12.34 4.07
N VAL A 87 3.90 11.05 4.34
CA VAL A 87 2.60 10.58 4.81
C VAL A 87 2.20 11.29 6.11
N VAL A 88 0.95 11.74 6.17
CA VAL A 88 0.36 12.38 7.35
C VAL A 88 -0.78 11.54 7.91
N ALA A 89 -0.98 11.61 9.22
CA ALA A 89 -2.06 10.91 9.91
C ALA A 89 -3.38 11.67 9.74
N GLU A 90 -4.09 11.41 8.63
CA GLU A 90 -5.34 12.06 8.26
C GLU A 90 -6.18 11.16 7.34
N ASN A 91 -7.49 11.42 7.31
CA ASN A 91 -8.41 10.90 6.32
C ASN A 91 -8.40 11.80 5.08
N ILE A 92 -7.88 11.29 3.97
CA ILE A 92 -7.72 12.05 2.73
C ILE A 92 -8.50 11.34 1.62
N SER A 93 -9.39 12.08 0.96
CA SER A 93 -10.08 11.59 -0.25
C SER A 93 -9.09 11.44 -1.40
N VAL A 94 -9.27 10.48 -2.30
CA VAL A 94 -8.46 10.37 -3.53
C VAL A 94 -9.14 11.00 -4.76
N ALA A 95 -10.32 11.59 -4.59
CA ALA A 95 -11.14 12.10 -5.69
C ALA A 95 -10.73 13.53 -6.11
N GLY A 96 -10.79 13.82 -7.41
CA GLY A 96 -10.60 15.16 -7.97
C GLY A 96 -9.18 15.72 -7.76
N GLU A 97 -9.07 17.02 -7.48
CA GLU A 97 -7.79 17.64 -7.11
C GLU A 97 -7.44 17.28 -5.66
N SER A 98 -6.97 16.04 -5.46
CA SER A 98 -6.62 15.49 -4.16
C SER A 98 -5.15 15.70 -3.78
N LEU A 99 -4.88 15.74 -2.47
CA LEU A 99 -3.55 15.64 -1.88
C LEU A 99 -2.97 14.22 -1.90
N VAL A 100 -3.76 13.21 -2.29
CA VAL A 100 -3.33 11.82 -2.45
C VAL A 100 -3.89 11.22 -3.73
N THR A 101 -3.04 10.61 -4.54
CA THR A 101 -3.46 9.76 -5.67
C THR A 101 -3.27 8.30 -5.32
N ALA A 102 -4.11 7.43 -5.90
CA ALA A 102 -4.00 5.98 -5.72
C ALA A 102 -3.98 5.28 -7.09
N HIS A 103 -2.97 4.46 -7.32
CA HIS A 103 -2.76 3.75 -8.58
C HIS A 103 -2.60 2.25 -8.34
N VAL A 104 -3.30 1.43 -9.15
CA VAL A 104 -2.97 0.03 -9.32
C VAL A 104 -2.03 -0.11 -10.51
N ILE A 105 -0.86 -0.67 -10.25
CA ILE A 105 0.20 -0.92 -11.24
C ILE A 105 0.26 -2.43 -11.47
N SER A 106 0.09 -2.87 -12.71
CA SER A 106 0.26 -4.27 -13.11
C SER A 106 1.40 -4.38 -14.11
N VAL A 107 2.41 -5.19 -13.77
CA VAL A 107 3.50 -5.55 -14.66
C VAL A 107 3.34 -7.01 -15.04
N GLN A 108 3.23 -7.29 -16.34
CA GLN A 108 3.14 -8.65 -16.88
C GLN A 108 3.97 -8.80 -18.15
N GLY A 109 5.02 -9.63 -18.11
CA GLY A 109 5.88 -9.91 -19.26
C GLY A 109 6.51 -8.64 -19.86
N GLY A 110 6.87 -7.67 -19.02
CA GLY A 110 7.40 -6.37 -19.43
C GLY A 110 6.35 -5.36 -19.92
N SER A 111 5.06 -5.73 -19.95
CA SER A 111 3.97 -4.79 -20.21
C SER A 111 3.53 -4.11 -18.92
N LEU A 112 3.22 -2.82 -19.00
CA LEU A 112 2.73 -2.00 -17.89
C LEU A 112 1.26 -1.64 -18.13
N ALA A 113 0.43 -1.83 -17.12
CA ALA A 113 -0.90 -1.23 -17.01
C ALA A 113 -1.00 -0.44 -15.71
N VAL A 114 -1.60 0.76 -15.79
CA VAL A 114 -1.82 1.64 -14.64
C VAL A 114 -3.30 2.00 -14.60
N TYR A 115 -3.91 1.83 -13.44
CA TYR A 115 -5.32 2.17 -13.19
C TYR A 115 -5.38 3.16 -12.03
N GLU A 116 -5.93 4.34 -12.28
CA GLU A 116 -6.09 5.38 -11.28
C GLU A 116 -7.44 5.24 -10.56
N ALA A 117 -7.44 5.42 -9.24
CA ALA A 117 -8.68 5.48 -8.47
C ALA A 117 -9.44 6.77 -8.82
N VAL A 118 -10.75 6.66 -9.02
CA VAL A 118 -11.61 7.80 -9.39
C VAL A 118 -12.33 8.39 -8.18
N ASP A 119 -12.47 7.61 -7.10
CA ASP A 119 -13.11 8.01 -5.85
C ASP A 119 -12.61 7.15 -4.68
N GLY A 120 -12.91 7.57 -3.46
CA GLY A 120 -12.56 6.86 -2.23
C GLY A 120 -11.70 7.67 -1.28
N TYR A 121 -11.06 6.97 -0.34
CA TYR A 121 -10.21 7.57 0.68
C TYR A 121 -9.08 6.63 1.13
N ILE A 122 -8.06 7.24 1.72
CA ILE A 122 -7.13 6.61 2.65
C ILE A 122 -7.21 7.30 4.00
N ASP A 123 -7.27 6.53 5.08
CA ASP A 123 -7.30 7.01 6.46
C ASP A 123 -6.09 6.47 7.21
N VAL A 124 -5.08 7.33 7.42
CA VAL A 124 -3.94 7.00 8.27
C VAL A 124 -4.27 7.44 9.69
N THR A 125 -4.71 6.48 10.50
CA THR A 125 -5.14 6.73 11.88
C THR A 125 -3.98 7.01 12.85
N GLU A 126 -2.81 6.41 12.61
CA GLU A 126 -1.65 6.57 13.48
C GLU A 126 -0.34 6.48 12.68
N ILE A 127 0.59 7.39 12.98
CA ILE A 127 2.02 7.23 12.67
C ILE A 127 2.75 6.98 13.98
N SER A 128 3.19 5.74 14.20
CA SER A 128 3.83 5.33 15.45
C SER A 128 5.27 5.89 15.55
N LYS A 129 5.84 5.88 16.76
CA LYS A 129 7.21 6.34 17.04
C LYS A 129 8.32 5.58 16.31
N LYS A 130 8.01 4.47 15.65
CA LYS A 130 8.93 3.67 14.83
C LYS A 130 8.71 3.88 13.32
N ASP A 131 8.03 4.97 12.94
CA ASP A 131 7.62 5.25 11.57
C ASP A 131 6.75 4.13 10.99
N HIS A 132 5.81 3.61 11.80
CA HIS A 132 4.77 2.69 11.31
C HIS A 132 3.52 3.50 10.98
N ALA A 133 2.96 3.32 9.80
CA ALA A 133 1.66 3.88 9.44
C ALA A 133 0.58 2.81 9.61
N ILE A 134 -0.47 3.16 10.35
CA ILE A 134 -1.64 2.30 10.58
C ILE A 134 -2.85 3.00 9.98
N GLY A 135 -3.62 2.25 9.19
CA GLY A 135 -4.77 2.84 8.54
C GLY A 135 -5.65 1.86 7.80
N GLU A 136 -6.59 2.44 7.08
CA GLU A 136 -7.48 1.74 6.17
C GLU A 136 -7.70 2.56 4.90
N PHE A 137 -8.24 1.92 3.88
CA PHE A 137 -8.63 2.59 2.65
C PHE A 137 -9.85 1.92 2.03
N ASP A 138 -10.60 2.71 1.26
CA ASP A 138 -11.66 2.24 0.38
C ASP A 138 -11.57 3.04 -0.91
N LEU A 139 -11.35 2.36 -2.03
CA LEU A 139 -11.04 2.92 -3.34
C LEU A 139 -12.01 2.40 -4.38
N THR A 140 -12.49 3.30 -5.23
CA THR A 140 -13.26 2.98 -6.41
C THR A 140 -12.45 3.30 -7.66
N PHE A 141 -12.47 2.38 -8.62
CA PHE A 141 -11.88 2.50 -9.94
C PHE A 141 -12.98 2.42 -10.99
N GLU A 142 -12.68 2.75 -12.25
CA GLU A 142 -13.67 2.63 -13.34
C GLU A 142 -14.30 1.23 -13.42
N ASN A 143 -13.47 0.18 -13.28
CA ASN A 143 -13.90 -1.22 -13.32
C ASN A 143 -13.42 -2.01 -12.09
N GLY A 144 -13.79 -1.55 -10.91
CA GLY A 144 -13.56 -2.31 -9.68
C GLY A 144 -13.48 -1.45 -8.43
N SER A 145 -13.19 -2.12 -7.32
CA SER A 145 -12.93 -1.47 -6.05
C SER A 145 -11.91 -2.26 -5.25
N LEU A 146 -11.16 -1.55 -4.41
CA LEU A 146 -10.25 -2.12 -3.45
C LEU A 146 -10.52 -1.52 -2.09
N SER A 147 -10.56 -2.34 -1.05
CA SER A 147 -10.60 -1.87 0.33
C SER A 147 -9.63 -2.67 1.17
N GLY A 148 -9.16 -2.08 2.25
CA GLY A 148 -8.12 -2.73 3.03
C GLY A 148 -7.82 -2.05 4.34
N SER A 149 -7.12 -2.78 5.19
CA SER A 149 -6.53 -2.27 6.43
C SER A 149 -5.05 -2.63 6.43
N PHE A 150 -4.25 -1.78 7.07
CA PHE A 150 -2.80 -1.91 7.01
C PHE A 150 -2.11 -1.44 8.29
N GLU A 151 -1.01 -2.10 8.59
CA GLU A 151 0.06 -1.67 9.49
C GLU A 151 1.37 -1.87 8.72
N VAL A 152 1.96 -0.77 8.26
CA VAL A 152 3.14 -0.78 7.40
C VAL A 152 4.31 -0.11 8.10
N GLU A 153 5.46 -0.77 8.13
CA GLU A 153 6.70 -0.27 8.74
C GLU A 153 7.59 0.39 7.70
N SER A 154 8.14 1.56 8.03
CA SER A 154 9.04 2.31 7.15
C SER A 154 10.22 1.45 6.72
N CYS A 155 10.38 1.30 5.40
CA CYS A 155 11.54 0.70 4.76
C CYS A 155 12.75 1.61 4.99
N ASN A 156 13.33 1.50 6.17
CA ASN A 156 14.67 1.99 6.44
C ASN A 156 15.64 0.91 5.94
N ASN A 157 16.54 1.27 5.02
CA ASN A 157 17.62 0.39 4.56
C ASN A 157 18.54 -0.02 5.73
N LEU A 158 18.10 -0.90 6.62
CA LEU A 158 18.94 -1.50 7.65
C LEU A 158 19.65 -2.71 7.06
N LYS A 159 20.49 -2.45 6.06
CA LYS A 159 21.80 -3.09 6.01
C LYS A 159 22.79 -2.15 6.71
N ALA A 160 22.69 -2.09 8.04
CA ALA A 160 23.89 -1.88 8.84
C ALA A 160 24.53 -3.26 9.05
N GLY A 161 25.05 -3.84 7.96
CA GLY A 161 26.06 -4.87 8.07
C GLY A 161 27.31 -4.20 8.62
N GLY A 162 27.54 -4.39 9.92
CA GLY A 162 28.77 -4.08 10.64
C GLY A 162 29.05 -5.21 11.61
#